data_AF-A0A8J2PVY9-F1
#
_entry.id   AF-A0A8J2PVY9-F1
#
_cell.length_a   1.000
_cell.length_b   1.000
_cell.length_c   1.000
_cell.angle_alpha   90.00
_cell.angle_beta   90.00
_cell.angle_gamma   90.00
#
_symmetry.space_group_name_H-M   'P 1'
#
loop_
_entity.id
_entity.type
_entity.pdbx_description
1 polymer ?
#
loop_
_entity_poly.entity_id
_entity_poly.type
_entity_poly.pdbx_seq_one_letter_code
_entity_poly.pdbx_strand_id
1 'polypeptide(L)'
;MYIIRRQKCKKLICEFYHNETDMSLVFCWMPMHFKGWTYGIGVSCLLGAMALFMYPIAIAPMINSAEYRRNQARNRAGVKQEEIQPGGMKVWSDPFERKK
;
A
#
# COMPACT_ATOMS: atom_id res chain seq x y z
N MET A 1 13.58 -30.77 23.40
CA MET A 1 14.17 -29.56 22.78
C MET A 1 13.15 -28.62 22.09
N TYR A 2 11.83 -28.76 22.28
CA TYR A 2 10.82 -27.86 21.67
C TYR A 2 10.33 -26.74 22.59
N ILE A 3 10.36 -26.96 23.91
CA ILE A 3 9.80 -26.05 24.91
C ILE A 3 10.67 -24.77 25.05
N ILE A 4 12.00 -24.90 25.00
CA ILE A 4 12.94 -23.77 25.10
C ILE A 4 12.80 -22.79 23.92
N ARG A 5 12.55 -23.29 22.70
CA ARG A 5 12.29 -22.44 21.52
C ARG A 5 11.02 -21.61 21.66
N ARG A 6 9.95 -22.17 22.24
CA ARG A 6 8.71 -21.41 22.47
C ARG A 6 8.87 -20.30 23.50
N GLN A 7 9.66 -20.50 24.55
CA GLN A 7 9.94 -19.45 25.52
C GLN A 7 10.78 -18.31 24.92
N LYS A 8 11.76 -18.65 24.06
CA LYS A 8 12.55 -17.65 23.34
C LYS A 8 11.72 -16.81 22.37
N CYS A 9 10.82 -17.43 21.60
CA CYS A 9 9.94 -16.70 20.69
C CYS A 9 8.94 -15.79 21.42
N LYS A 10 8.36 -16.23 22.55
CA LYS A 10 7.45 -15.36 23.32
C LYS A 10 8.15 -14.12 23.88
N LYS A 11 9.41 -14.25 24.31
CA LYS A 11 10.21 -13.14 24.82
C LYS A 11 10.56 -12.12 23.72
N LEU A 12 10.97 -12.61 22.55
CA LEU A 12 11.25 -11.79 21.37
C LEU A 12 10.02 -11.02 20.87
N ILE A 13 8.84 -11.65 20.88
CA ILE A 13 7.59 -11.01 20.44
C ILE A 13 7.17 -9.90 21.42
N CYS A 14 7.33 -10.09 22.73
CA CYS A 14 7.06 -9.03 23.71
C CYS A 14 8.08 -7.87 23.63
N GLU A 15 9.37 -8.15 23.37
CA GLU A 15 10.39 -7.09 23.17
C GLU A 15 10.15 -6.28 21.89
N PHE A 16 9.66 -6.91 20.82
CA PHE A 16 9.36 -6.21 19.56
C PHE A 16 8.14 -5.28 19.69
N TYR A 17 7.08 -5.70 20.40
CA TYR A 17 5.85 -4.90 20.56
C TYR A 17 6.02 -3.66 21.46
N HIS A 18 7.02 -3.66 22.35
CA HIS A 18 7.30 -2.52 23.23
C HIS A 18 8.16 -1.43 22.57
N ASN A 19 8.75 -1.71 21.40
CA ASN A 19 9.58 -0.78 20.63
C ASN A 19 8.74 0.14 19.71
N GLU A 20 7.52 -0.28 19.36
CA GLU A 20 6.59 0.54 18.55
C GLU A 20 5.75 1.52 19.39
N THR A 21 5.77 1.39 20.72
CA THR A 21 5.07 2.31 21.65
C THR A 21 5.90 3.51 22.13
N ASP A 22 7.14 3.66 21.66
CA ASP A 22 7.96 4.88 21.88
C ASP A 22 7.73 5.97 20.81
N MET A 23 6.54 6.00 20.21
CA MET A 23 6.06 7.13 19.39
C MET A 23 5.91 8.45 20.19
N SER A 24 6.02 8.40 21.52
CA SER A 24 6.05 9.57 22.40
C SER A 24 7.37 10.36 22.28
N LEU A 25 8.50 9.72 21.92
CA LEU A 25 9.79 10.39 21.76
C LEU A 25 9.94 11.08 20.40
N VAL A 26 9.22 10.63 19.37
CA VAL A 26 9.13 11.31 18.06
C VAL A 26 8.39 12.65 18.20
N PHE A 27 7.40 12.72 19.10
CA PHE A 27 6.61 13.93 19.34
C PHE A 27 7.22 14.89 20.39
N CYS A 28 8.20 14.44 21.19
CA CYS A 28 8.75 15.23 22.31
C CYS A 28 9.78 16.31 21.87
N TRP A 29 10.27 16.27 20.62
CA TRP A 29 11.40 17.11 20.18
C TRP A 29 11.12 18.13 19.06
N MET A 30 9.86 18.40 18.70
CA MET A 30 9.56 19.46 17.72
C MET A 30 8.70 20.59 18.31
N PRO A 31 9.31 21.61 18.96
CA PRO A 31 8.68 22.91 19.06
C PRO A 31 8.80 23.61 17.69
N MET A 32 8.03 23.15 16.70
CA MET A 32 7.84 23.93 15.47
C MET A 32 6.92 25.12 15.78
N HIS A 33 7.51 26.20 16.29
CA HIS A 33 6.83 27.48 16.48
C HIS A 33 6.64 28.18 15.12
N PHE A 34 5.75 27.65 14.30
CA PHE A 34 5.29 28.36 13.11
C PHE A 34 4.17 29.33 13.50
N LYS A 35 4.39 30.63 13.30
CA LYS A 35 3.39 31.69 13.52
C LYS A 35 2.97 32.31 12.19
N GLY A 36 1.66 32.48 12.01
CA GLY A 36 1.10 33.22 10.86
C GLY A 36 1.14 32.44 9.54
N TRP A 37 1.34 33.15 8.44
CA TRP A 37 1.20 32.62 7.07
C TRP A 37 2.26 31.58 6.69
N THR A 38 3.48 31.67 7.24
CA THR A 38 4.56 30.71 6.96
C THR A 38 4.20 29.29 7.36
N TYR A 39 3.35 29.10 8.38
CA TYR A 39 2.79 27.80 8.73
C TYR A 39 1.97 27.19 7.59
N GLY A 40 1.07 27.99 7.00
CA GLY A 40 0.24 27.54 5.88
C GLY A 40 1.07 27.15 4.65
N ILE A 41 2.14 27.89 4.38
CA ILE A 41 3.10 27.53 3.33
C ILE A 41 3.80 26.21 3.65
N GLY A 42 4.28 26.01 4.88
CA GLY A 42 4.92 24.76 5.30
C GLY A 42 4.01 23.54 5.18
N VAL A 43 2.76 23.65 5.66
CA VAL A 43 1.77 22.56 5.59
C VAL A 43 1.38 22.26 4.14
N SER A 44 1.13 23.28 3.32
CA SER A 44 0.80 23.08 1.91
C SER A 44 1.94 22.44 1.12
N CYS A 45 3.19 22.80 1.42
CA CYS A 45 4.37 22.20 0.81
C CYS A 45 4.47 20.70 1.16
N LEU A 46 4.25 20.34 2.43
CA LEU A 46 4.29 18.95 2.86
C LEU A 46 3.19 18.12 2.17
N LEU A 47 1.95 18.62 2.16
CA LEU A 47 0.83 17.94 1.50
C LEU A 47 1.04 17.85 -0.02
N GLY A 48 1.58 18.91 -0.64
CA GLY A 48 1.94 18.92 -2.05
C GLY A 48 3.01 17.88 -2.39
N ALA A 49 4.06 17.77 -1.57
CA ALA A 49 5.10 16.76 -1.73
C ALA A 49 4.53 15.33 -1.58
N MET A 50 3.65 15.10 -0.60
CA MET A 50 2.97 13.81 -0.42
C MET A 50 2.10 13.46 -1.64
N ALA A 51 1.32 14.42 -2.15
CA ALA A 51 0.47 14.21 -3.31
C ALA A 51 1.29 13.90 -4.58
N LEU A 52 2.42 14.59 -4.79
CA LEU A 52 3.34 14.32 -5.89
C LEU A 52 3.96 12.93 -5.77
N PHE A 53 4.33 12.50 -4.57
CA PHE A 53 4.84 11.15 -4.34
C PHE A 53 3.78 10.06 -4.59
N MET A 54 2.52 10.33 -4.25
CA MET A 54 1.40 9.39 -4.50
C MET A 54 0.94 9.35 -5.96
N TYR A 55 1.28 10.35 -6.77
CA TYR A 55 0.88 10.46 -8.17
C TYR A 55 1.18 9.20 -9.02
N PRO A 56 2.40 8.63 -9.05
CA PRO A 56 2.69 7.44 -9.86
C PRO A 56 1.95 6.18 -9.41
N ILE A 57 1.53 6.11 -8.14
CA ILE A 57 0.92 4.90 -7.56
C ILE A 57 -0.59 4.89 -7.83
N ALA A 58 -1.27 6.01 -7.59
CA ALA A 58 -2.73 6.07 -7.68
C ALA A 58 -3.22 6.68 -8.99
N ILE A 59 -2.66 7.82 -9.39
CA ILE A 59 -3.23 8.64 -10.48
C ILE A 59 -2.72 8.19 -11.84
N ALA A 60 -1.41 7.97 -11.98
CA ALA A 60 -0.80 7.53 -13.23
C ALA A 60 -1.46 6.27 -13.85
N PRO A 61 -1.74 5.18 -13.10
CA PRO A 61 -2.39 4.00 -13.67
C PRO A 61 -3.85 4.25 -14.10
N MET A 62 -4.54 5.19 -13.45
CA MET A 62 -5.92 5.55 -13.82
C MET A 62 -5.97 6.36 -15.12
N ILE A 63 -4.98 7.23 -15.36
CA ILE A 63 -4.91 8.03 -16.59
C ILE A 63 -4.50 7.16 -17.78
N ASN A 64 -3.51 6.27 -17.61
CA ASN A 64 -3.02 5.41 -18.68
C ASN A 64 -3.05 3.92 -18.29
N SER A 65 -4.20 3.30 -18.52
CA SER A 65 -4.39 1.86 -18.30
C SER A 65 -3.79 0.98 -19.41
N ALA A 66 -3.21 1.56 -20.47
CA ALA A 66 -2.76 0.81 -21.64
C ALA A 66 -1.62 -0.17 -21.30
N GLU A 67 -0.70 0.22 -20.44
CA GLU A 67 0.41 -0.63 -19.99
C GLU A 67 -0.10 -1.83 -19.21
N TYR A 68 -1.01 -1.61 -18.25
CA TYR A 68 -1.66 -2.66 -17.49
C TYR A 68 -2.41 -3.63 -18.41
N ARG A 69 -3.09 -3.12 -19.43
CA ARG A 69 -3.78 -3.96 -20.41
C ARG A 69 -2.82 -4.82 -21.23
N ARG A 70 -1.66 -4.29 -21.62
CA ARG A 70 -0.61 -5.07 -22.33
C ARG A 70 -0.02 -6.16 -21.44
N ASN A 71 0.33 -5.82 -20.20
CA ASN A 71 0.87 -6.77 -19.24
C ASN A 71 -0.16 -7.86 -18.90
N GLN A 72 -1.43 -7.49 -18.75
CA GLN A 72 -2.54 -8.42 -18.55
C GLN A 72 -2.73 -9.37 -19.74
N ALA A 73 -2.68 -8.86 -20.97
CA ALA A 73 -2.79 -9.68 -22.18
C ALA A 73 -1.61 -10.66 -22.32
N ARG A 74 -0.39 -10.25 -21.95
CA ARG A 74 0.79 -11.12 -21.91
C ARG A 74 0.65 -12.20 -20.85
N ASN A 75 0.24 -11.85 -19.63
CA ASN A 75 0.11 -12.80 -18.52
C ASN A 75 -1.05 -13.78 -18.71
N ARG A 76 -2.09 -13.40 -19.44
CA ARG A 76 -3.25 -14.26 -19.78
C ARG A 76 -3.09 -14.97 -21.13
N ALA A 77 -1.94 -14.86 -21.79
CA ALA A 77 -1.69 -15.59 -23.02
C ALA A 77 -1.70 -17.10 -22.73
N GLY A 78 -2.59 -17.84 -23.39
CA GLY A 78 -2.72 -19.29 -23.22
C GLY A 78 -3.59 -19.74 -22.03
N VAL A 79 -4.19 -18.81 -21.28
CA VAL A 79 -5.09 -19.14 -20.17
C VAL A 79 -6.54 -18.88 -20.57
N LYS A 80 -7.32 -19.96 -20.74
CA LYS A 80 -8.78 -19.87 -20.82
C LYS A 80 -9.36 -19.83 -19.42
N GLN A 81 -9.84 -18.66 -19.02
CA GLN A 81 -10.33 -18.39 -17.66
C GLN A 81 -11.57 -19.21 -17.31
N GLU A 82 -12.31 -19.65 -18.33
CA GLU A 82 -13.50 -20.48 -18.22
C GLU A 82 -13.16 -21.94 -17.85
N GLU A 83 -11.95 -22.40 -18.21
CA GLU A 83 -11.51 -23.78 -17.96
C GLU A 83 -10.81 -23.94 -16.60
N ILE A 84 -10.17 -22.88 -16.09
CA ILE A 84 -9.50 -22.87 -14.78
C ILE A 84 -10.50 -22.72 -13.63
N GLN A 85 -11.66 -22.13 -13.90
CA GLN A 85 -12.64 -21.92 -12.85
C GLN A 85 -13.42 -23.20 -12.54
N PRO A 86 -13.64 -23.51 -11.25
CA PRO A 86 -14.50 -24.62 -10.87
C PRO A 86 -15.88 -24.46 -11.52
N GLY A 87 -16.39 -25.55 -12.11
CA GLY A 87 -17.64 -25.51 -12.86
C GLY A 87 -18.82 -24.97 -12.05
N GLY A 88 -19.57 -24.03 -12.64
CA GLY A 88 -20.80 -23.46 -12.07
C GLY A 88 -20.66 -22.06 -11.45
N MET A 89 -19.48 -21.45 -11.43
CA MET A 89 -19.28 -20.08 -10.96
C MET A 89 -19.15 -19.05 -12.09
N LYS A 90 -19.62 -17.82 -11.84
CA LYS A 90 -19.47 -16.70 -12.79
C LYS A 90 -17.99 -16.34 -12.89
N VAL A 91 -17.49 -16.27 -14.12
CA VAL A 91 -16.14 -15.76 -14.44
C VAL A 91 -15.95 -14.38 -13.81
N TRP A 92 -14.86 -14.21 -13.04
CA TRP A 92 -14.52 -12.91 -12.47
C TRP A 92 -14.51 -11.83 -13.57
N SER A 93 -15.27 -10.76 -13.36
CA SER A 93 -15.40 -9.69 -14.35
C SER A 93 -14.04 -9.03 -14.58
N ASP A 94 -13.56 -8.96 -15.81
CA ASP A 94 -12.28 -8.30 -16.10
C ASP A 94 -12.41 -6.80 -15.78
N PRO A 95 -11.53 -6.21 -14.94
CA PRO A 95 -11.64 -4.79 -14.55
C PRO A 95 -11.58 -3.82 -15.74
N PHE A 96 -11.12 -4.28 -16.91
CA PHE A 96 -11.07 -3.54 -18.17
C PHE A 96 -12.12 -4.02 -19.19
N GLU A 97 -13.18 -4.69 -18.72
CA GLU A 97 -14.24 -5.24 -19.57
C GLU A 97 -14.76 -4.21 -20.57
N ARG A 98 -14.86 -4.66 -21.82
CA ARG A 98 -15.48 -3.85 -22.88
C ARG A 98 -16.96 -3.77 -22.60
N LYS A 99 -17.47 -2.54 -22.45
CA LYS A 99 -18.91 -2.27 -22.49
C LYS A 99 -19.41 -2.81 -23.82
N LYS A 100 -20.37 -3.74 -23.78
CA LYS A 100 -21.05 -4.25 -24.96
C LYS A 100 -21.99 -3.20 -25.51
#